data_AF-A0A089I7L6-F1
#
_entry.id   AF-A0A089I7L6-F1
#
_cell.length_a   1.000
_cell.length_b   1.000
_cell.length_c   1.000
_cell.angle_alpha   90.00
_cell.angle_beta   90.00
_cell.angle_gamma   90.00
#
_symmetry.space_group_name_H-M   'P 1'
#
loop_
_entity.id
_entity.type
_entity.pdbx_description
1 polymer ?
#
loop_
_entity_poly.entity_id
_entity_poly.type
_entity_poly.pdbx_seq_one_letter_code
_entity_poly.pdbx_strand_id
1 'polypeptide(L)'
;MEPKYGLIKFGGITLILSGILFFVQYLFMLPMPSPPLSDAVLVTWLQEWRFNLSMADELLFFATLLLIPSTVALYRILVKVDKIKTMLGCGLLAVIIPVNILLVIILGRLVYPVFNIELPPDIYKLVISIYYGGMHSVAIILSMATIILCLVIRKSVLGKPAAYFGFVVGILDLIGAYPWMVGTAMVFVSQLAFAAWFIFLGLRVLGRMEEAVG
;
A
#
# COMPACT_ATOMS: atom_id res chain seq x y z
N MET A 1 15.14 15.55 -23.59
CA MET A 1 14.60 15.61 -22.21
C MET A 1 15.64 15.07 -21.27
N GLU A 2 16.05 15.82 -20.24
CA GLU A 2 17.02 15.30 -19.28
C GLU A 2 16.49 14.02 -18.60
N PRO A 3 17.32 12.98 -18.43
CA PRO A 3 16.89 11.70 -17.83
C PRO A 3 16.31 11.85 -16.42
N LYS A 4 16.62 12.95 -15.71
CA LYS A 4 16.03 13.30 -14.41
C LYS A 4 14.54 13.62 -14.49
N TYR A 5 14.10 14.28 -15.57
CA TYR A 5 12.73 14.73 -15.77
C TYR A 5 11.79 13.54 -16.06
N GLY A 6 12.23 12.61 -16.91
CA GLY A 6 11.49 11.40 -17.24
C GLY A 6 11.21 10.51 -16.02
N LEU A 7 12.20 10.38 -15.12
CA LEU A 7 12.05 9.58 -13.90
C LEU A 7 11.03 10.18 -12.91
N ILE A 8 11.06 11.50 -12.69
CA ILE A 8 10.11 12.17 -11.79
C ILE A 8 8.69 12.07 -12.35
N LYS A 9 8.53 12.29 -13.66
CA LYS A 9 7.25 12.10 -14.35
C LYS A 9 6.71 10.70 -14.17
N PHE A 10 7.54 9.70 -14.45
CA PHE A 10 7.17 8.31 -14.34
C PHE A 10 6.77 7.97 -12.89
N GLY A 11 7.58 8.37 -11.90
CA GLY A 11 7.27 8.14 -10.48
C GLY A 11 5.96 8.79 -10.00
N GLY A 12 5.62 9.97 -10.53
CA GLY A 12 4.31 10.61 -10.27
C GLY A 12 3.14 9.81 -10.85
N ILE A 13 3.25 9.31 -12.08
CA ILE A 13 2.23 8.44 -12.72
C ILE A 13 2.08 7.14 -11.95
N THR A 14 3.19 6.48 -11.63
CA THR A 14 3.14 5.21 -10.89
C THR A 14 2.57 5.39 -9.48
N LEU A 15 2.69 6.59 -8.88
CA LEU A 15 2.13 6.87 -7.56
C LEU A 15 0.60 6.93 -7.62
N ILE A 16 0.05 7.58 -8.66
CA ILE A 16 -1.39 7.62 -8.94
C ILE A 16 -1.91 6.20 -9.14
N LEU A 17 -1.26 5.45 -10.04
CA LEU A 17 -1.68 4.08 -10.37
C LEU A 17 -1.58 3.16 -9.15
N SER A 18 -0.50 3.24 -8.36
CA SER A 18 -0.34 2.47 -7.13
C SER A 18 -1.49 2.75 -6.15
N GLY A 19 -1.86 4.02 -5.91
CA GLY A 19 -2.99 4.38 -5.05
C GLY A 19 -4.33 3.81 -5.53
N ILE A 20 -4.58 3.84 -6.85
CA ILE A 20 -5.78 3.24 -7.45
C ILE A 20 -5.77 1.72 -7.24
N LEU A 21 -4.65 1.05 -7.54
CA LEU A 21 -4.57 -0.41 -7.44
C LEU A 21 -4.70 -0.90 -6.00
N PHE A 22 -4.11 -0.22 -5.01
CA PHE A 22 -4.32 -0.54 -3.60
C PHE A 22 -5.80 -0.43 -3.20
N PHE A 23 -6.49 0.60 -3.69
CA PHE A 23 -7.92 0.74 -3.40
C PHE A 23 -8.75 -0.36 -4.06
N VAL A 24 -8.51 -0.65 -5.34
CA VAL A 24 -9.24 -1.72 -6.05
C VAL A 24 -8.94 -3.09 -5.41
N GLN A 25 -7.70 -3.33 -4.99
CA GLN A 25 -7.32 -4.51 -4.22
C GLN A 25 -8.17 -4.64 -2.96
N TYR A 26 -8.33 -3.55 -2.20
CA TYR A 26 -9.19 -3.54 -1.03
C TYR A 26 -10.67 -3.82 -1.36
N LEU A 27 -11.19 -3.31 -2.49
CA LEU A 27 -12.58 -3.58 -2.91
C LEU A 27 -12.84 -5.06 -3.19
N PHE A 28 -11.83 -5.83 -3.63
CA PHE A 28 -11.96 -7.28 -3.76
C PHE A 28 -12.03 -8.00 -2.41
N MET A 29 -11.37 -7.45 -1.38
CA MET A 29 -11.38 -8.00 -0.02
C MET A 29 -12.63 -7.57 0.78
N LEU A 30 -13.20 -6.40 0.48
CA LEU A 30 -14.33 -5.81 1.20
C LEU A 30 -15.57 -6.72 1.36
N PRO A 31 -16.06 -7.43 0.32
CA PRO A 31 -17.25 -8.27 0.45
C PRO A 31 -16.98 -9.59 1.19
N MET A 32 -15.72 -9.94 1.42
CA MET A 32 -15.35 -11.23 2.00
C MET A 32 -15.70 -11.25 3.49
N PRO A 33 -16.47 -12.25 3.97
CA PRO A 33 -16.67 -12.44 5.39
C PRO A 33 -15.37 -12.92 6.04
N SER A 34 -15.26 -12.72 7.35
CA SER A 34 -14.11 -13.20 8.12
C SER A 34 -13.88 -14.70 7.89
N PRO A 35 -12.61 -15.14 7.78
CA PRO A 35 -12.28 -16.55 7.61
C PRO A 35 -12.88 -17.40 8.75
N PRO A 36 -13.60 -18.49 8.42
CA PRO A 36 -14.23 -19.34 9.43
C PRO A 36 -13.19 -20.19 10.19
N LEU A 37 -13.50 -20.53 11.44
CA LEU A 37 -12.61 -21.35 12.30
C LEU A 37 -12.74 -22.87 12.04
N SER A 38 -13.86 -23.31 11.48
CA SER A 38 -14.13 -24.73 11.18
C SER A 38 -13.46 -25.16 9.88
N ASP A 39 -12.75 -26.28 9.90
CA ASP A 39 -11.94 -26.77 8.77
C ASP A 39 -12.78 -27.03 7.52
N ALA A 40 -13.90 -27.72 7.67
CA ALA A 40 -14.79 -28.06 6.56
C ALA A 40 -15.39 -26.79 5.92
N VAL A 41 -15.69 -25.78 6.73
CA VAL A 41 -16.24 -24.50 6.25
C VAL A 41 -15.15 -23.65 5.62
N LEU A 42 -13.90 -23.74 6.10
CA LEU A 42 -12.75 -22.99 5.58
C LEU A 42 -12.42 -23.37 4.13
N VAL A 43 -12.45 -24.66 3.80
CA VAL A 43 -12.18 -25.11 2.42
C VAL A 43 -13.25 -24.58 1.47
N THR A 44 -14.53 -24.64 1.86
CA THR A 44 -15.64 -24.09 1.08
C THR A 44 -15.52 -22.58 0.91
N TRP A 45 -15.17 -21.86 1.98
CA TRP A 45 -14.93 -20.41 1.94
C TRP A 45 -13.79 -20.05 0.98
N LEU A 46 -12.69 -20.81 1.00
CA LEU A 46 -11.57 -20.61 0.07
C LEU A 46 -11.97 -20.83 -1.39
N GLN A 47 -12.84 -21.81 -1.66
CA GLN A 47 -13.35 -22.06 -3.01
C GLN A 47 -14.28 -20.94 -3.47
N GLU A 48 -15.20 -20.49 -2.62
CA GLU A 48 -16.15 -19.42 -2.90
C GLU A 48 -15.45 -18.08 -3.20
N TRP A 49 -14.45 -17.73 -2.38
CA TRP A 49 -13.75 -16.45 -2.47
C TRP A 49 -12.44 -16.49 -3.26
N ARG A 50 -12.16 -17.62 -3.94
CA ARG A 50 -10.92 -17.85 -4.70
C ARG A 50 -10.63 -16.72 -5.69
N PHE A 51 -11.64 -16.29 -6.43
CA PHE A 51 -11.49 -15.22 -7.43
C PHE A 51 -11.10 -13.88 -6.80
N ASN A 52 -11.79 -13.49 -5.73
CA ASN A 52 -11.50 -12.28 -4.97
C ASN A 52 -10.08 -12.29 -4.42
N LEU A 53 -9.66 -13.42 -3.84
CA LEU A 53 -8.30 -13.60 -3.33
C LEU A 53 -7.26 -13.50 -4.46
N SER A 54 -7.47 -14.14 -5.63
CA SER A 54 -6.53 -13.99 -6.76
C SER A 54 -6.44 -12.56 -7.27
N MET A 55 -7.56 -11.87 -7.42
CA MET A 55 -7.54 -10.49 -7.92
C MET A 55 -6.90 -9.55 -6.92
N ALA A 56 -7.17 -9.73 -5.62
CA ALA A 56 -6.52 -8.97 -4.57
C ALA A 56 -5.00 -9.20 -4.57
N ASP A 57 -4.56 -10.44 -4.77
CA ASP A 57 -3.14 -10.82 -4.85
C ASP A 57 -2.42 -10.14 -6.03
N GLU A 58 -2.96 -10.26 -7.24
CA GLU A 58 -2.40 -9.65 -8.45
C GLU A 58 -2.32 -8.12 -8.34
N LEU A 59 -3.40 -7.49 -7.85
CA LEU A 59 -3.43 -6.05 -7.69
C LEU A 59 -2.45 -5.57 -6.63
N LEU A 60 -2.29 -6.31 -5.52
CA LEU A 60 -1.28 -6.01 -4.50
C LEU A 60 0.14 -6.08 -5.07
N PHE A 61 0.41 -7.09 -5.91
CA PHE A 61 1.70 -7.25 -6.58
C PHE A 61 2.03 -6.04 -7.46
N PHE A 62 1.15 -5.67 -8.39
CA PHE A 62 1.38 -4.53 -9.28
C PHE A 62 1.40 -3.19 -8.53
N ALA A 63 0.50 -2.97 -7.56
CA ALA A 63 0.49 -1.76 -6.73
C ALA A 63 1.83 -1.58 -6.01
N THR A 64 2.39 -2.67 -5.50
CA THR A 64 3.67 -2.71 -4.78
C THR A 64 4.85 -2.44 -5.70
N LEU A 65 4.90 -3.03 -6.90
CA LEU A 65 5.97 -2.75 -7.86
C LEU A 65 6.00 -1.28 -8.29
N LEU A 66 4.83 -0.66 -8.44
CA LEU A 66 4.72 0.76 -8.78
C LEU A 66 5.22 1.70 -7.67
N LEU A 67 5.29 1.24 -6.42
CA LEU A 67 5.92 2.01 -5.33
C LEU A 67 7.41 2.24 -5.57
N ILE A 68 8.11 1.39 -6.33
CA ILE A 68 9.56 1.53 -6.58
C ILE A 68 9.86 2.87 -7.28
N PRO A 69 9.38 3.13 -8.51
CA PRO A 69 9.62 4.40 -9.19
C PRO A 69 9.03 5.61 -8.44
N SER A 70 7.90 5.42 -7.75
CA SER A 70 7.28 6.48 -6.93
C SER A 70 8.15 6.90 -5.75
N THR A 71 8.70 5.92 -5.01
CA THR A 71 9.59 6.16 -3.87
C THR A 71 10.87 6.84 -4.33
N VAL A 72 11.44 6.41 -5.46
CA VAL A 72 12.64 7.04 -6.05
C VAL A 72 12.36 8.49 -6.45
N ALA A 73 11.22 8.77 -7.09
CA ALA A 73 10.84 10.13 -7.44
C ALA A 73 10.64 11.02 -6.21
N LEU A 74 9.89 10.55 -5.21
CA LEU A 74 9.68 11.27 -3.94
C LEU A 74 11.01 11.55 -3.23
N TYR A 75 11.91 10.57 -3.18
CA TYR A 75 13.24 10.75 -2.59
C TYR A 75 14.00 11.88 -3.28
N ARG A 76 14.06 11.88 -4.62
CA ARG A 76 14.78 12.92 -5.38
C ARG A 76 14.25 14.33 -5.14
N ILE A 77 12.93 14.46 -4.98
CA ILE A 77 12.29 15.75 -4.72
C ILE A 77 12.56 16.20 -3.29
N LEU A 78 12.35 15.33 -2.31
CA LEU A 78 12.30 15.70 -0.90
C LEU A 78 13.68 15.75 -0.24
N VAL A 79 14.67 15.02 -0.76
CA VAL A 79 16.03 14.98 -0.16
C VAL A 79 16.70 16.36 -0.17
N LYS A 80 16.31 17.24 -1.11
CA LYS A 80 16.75 18.63 -1.19
C LYS A 80 16.25 19.50 -0.01
N VAL A 81 15.20 19.06 0.68
CA VAL A 81 14.55 19.79 1.77
C VAL A 81 15.04 19.32 3.14
N ASP A 82 15.01 18.01 3.40
CA ASP A 82 15.50 17.42 4.65
C ASP A 82 15.97 15.99 4.41
N LYS A 83 17.29 15.82 4.24
CA LYS A 83 17.89 14.53 3.87
C LYS A 83 17.54 13.41 4.85
N ILE A 84 17.61 13.66 6.16
CA ILE A 84 17.41 12.62 7.17
C ILE A 84 15.96 12.15 7.19
N LYS A 85 15.01 13.09 7.27
CA LYS A 85 13.58 12.73 7.30
C LYS A 85 13.13 12.10 5.98
N THR A 86 13.66 12.55 4.84
CA THR A 86 13.39 11.91 3.56
C THR A 86 13.96 10.49 3.49
N MET A 87 15.21 10.28 3.93
CA MET A 87 15.78 8.93 3.98
C MET A 87 14.95 8.00 4.87
N LEU A 88 14.48 8.47 6.03
CA LEU A 88 13.62 7.68 6.91
C LEU A 88 12.26 7.38 6.26
N GLY A 89 11.55 8.40 5.77
CA GLY A 89 10.22 8.22 5.18
C GLY A 89 10.24 7.36 3.91
N CYS A 90 11.14 7.65 2.97
CA CYS A 90 11.30 6.83 1.77
C CYS A 90 11.91 5.46 2.06
N GLY A 91 12.75 5.34 3.09
CA GLY A 91 13.29 4.06 3.56
C GLY A 91 12.19 3.13 4.07
N LEU A 92 11.24 3.66 4.86
CA LEU A 92 10.07 2.89 5.30
C LEU A 92 9.20 2.47 4.10
N LEU A 93 8.95 3.36 3.13
CA LEU A 93 8.26 2.97 1.88
C LEU A 93 9.00 1.88 1.12
N ALA A 94 10.33 1.95 1.05
CA ALA A 94 11.16 0.94 0.40
C ALA A 94 11.13 -0.41 1.15
N VAL A 95 11.01 -0.43 2.47
CA VAL A 95 10.86 -1.65 3.29
C VAL A 95 9.50 -2.31 3.07
N ILE A 96 8.44 -1.54 2.82
CA ILE A 96 7.10 -2.09 2.53
C ILE A 96 7.12 -2.96 1.27
N ILE A 97 7.94 -2.62 0.28
CA ILE A 97 8.01 -3.33 -1.00
C ILE A 97 8.30 -4.83 -0.81
N PRO A 98 9.44 -5.26 -0.22
CA PRO A 98 9.70 -6.67 0.01
C PRO A 98 8.70 -7.33 0.97
N VAL A 99 8.17 -6.59 1.96
CA VAL A 99 7.15 -7.13 2.87
C VAL A 99 5.86 -7.46 2.11
N ASN A 100 5.37 -6.56 1.27
CA ASN A 100 4.20 -6.80 0.44
C ASN A 100 4.43 -7.94 -0.57
N ILE A 101 5.62 -8.03 -1.19
CA ILE A 101 5.95 -9.16 -2.06
C ILE A 101 5.88 -10.49 -1.30
N LEU A 102 6.36 -10.52 -0.05
CA LEU A 102 6.20 -11.70 0.79
C LEU A 102 4.72 -12.01 1.08
N LEU A 103 3.91 -10.99 1.34
CA LEU A 103 2.47 -11.17 1.57
C LEU A 103 1.73 -11.66 0.33
N VAL A 104 2.13 -11.22 -0.87
CA VAL A 104 1.64 -11.76 -2.15
C VAL A 104 1.99 -13.25 -2.26
N ILE A 105 3.22 -13.64 -1.92
CA ILE A 105 3.59 -15.08 -1.93
C ILE A 105 2.70 -15.87 -0.96
N ILE A 106 2.45 -15.33 0.24
CA ILE A 106 1.62 -15.97 1.27
C ILE A 106 0.16 -16.09 0.81
N LEU A 107 -0.44 -15.00 0.33
CA LEU A 107 -1.81 -14.96 -0.17
C LEU A 107 -1.97 -15.85 -1.41
N GLY A 108 -1.02 -15.80 -2.33
CA GLY A 108 -0.95 -16.65 -3.51
C GLY A 108 -0.93 -18.15 -3.18
N ARG A 109 -0.47 -18.58 -1.98
CA ARG A 109 -0.59 -20.00 -1.56
C ARG A 109 -2.01 -20.43 -1.23
N LEU A 110 -2.93 -19.50 -0.99
CA LEU A 110 -4.35 -19.80 -0.81
C LEU A 110 -5.05 -20.03 -2.15
N VAL A 111 -4.48 -19.53 -3.25
CA VAL A 111 -5.19 -19.47 -4.54
C VAL A 111 -4.48 -20.27 -5.63
N TYR A 112 -3.17 -20.16 -5.76
CA TYR A 112 -2.44 -20.79 -6.86
C TYR A 112 -2.04 -22.22 -6.55
N PRO A 113 -2.30 -23.17 -7.47
CA PRO A 113 -1.89 -24.57 -7.30
C PRO A 113 -0.40 -24.73 -7.62
N VAL A 114 0.47 -24.10 -6.82
CA VAL A 114 1.93 -24.19 -6.97
C VAL A 114 2.33 -25.67 -6.83
N PHE A 115 2.79 -26.25 -7.93
CA PHE A 115 3.09 -27.68 -8.07
C PHE A 115 1.96 -28.65 -7.67
N ASN A 116 0.69 -28.20 -7.67
CA ASN A 116 -0.46 -28.97 -7.19
C ASN A 116 -0.29 -29.52 -5.75
N ILE A 117 0.53 -28.86 -4.93
CA ILE A 117 0.69 -29.22 -3.52
C ILE A 117 -0.49 -28.63 -2.74
N GLU A 118 -1.38 -29.52 -2.30
CA GLU A 118 -2.50 -29.17 -1.41
C GLU A 118 -2.01 -28.96 0.03
N LEU A 119 -2.52 -27.91 0.67
CA LEU A 119 -2.22 -27.63 2.07
C LEU A 119 -3.33 -28.17 2.97
N PRO A 120 -3.00 -28.74 4.15
CA PRO A 120 -4.02 -29.14 5.11
C PRO A 120 -4.67 -27.91 5.79
N PRO A 121 -5.89 -28.04 6.35
CA PRO A 121 -6.65 -26.93 6.95
C PRO A 121 -5.89 -26.11 7.99
N ASP A 122 -5.11 -26.75 8.87
CA ASP A 122 -4.32 -26.04 9.89
C ASP A 122 -3.27 -25.11 9.28
N ILE A 123 -2.70 -25.50 8.14
CA ILE A 123 -1.74 -24.66 7.41
C ILE A 123 -2.46 -23.50 6.72
N TYR A 124 -3.68 -23.70 6.18
CA TYR A 124 -4.46 -22.58 5.65
C TYR A 124 -4.75 -21.53 6.73
N LYS A 125 -5.13 -21.94 7.94
CA LYS A 125 -5.34 -21.01 9.07
C LYS A 125 -4.08 -20.24 9.42
N LEU A 126 -2.92 -20.92 9.45
CA LEU A 126 -1.63 -20.28 9.69
C LEU A 126 -1.30 -19.26 8.60
N VAL A 127 -1.45 -19.62 7.32
CA VAL A 127 -1.20 -18.74 6.17
C VAL A 127 -2.08 -17.49 6.23
N ILE A 128 -3.38 -17.67 6.50
CA ILE A 128 -4.35 -16.57 6.67
C ILE A 128 -3.94 -15.67 7.84
N SER A 129 -3.59 -16.26 8.99
CA SER A 129 -3.19 -15.51 10.18
C SER A 129 -1.93 -14.67 9.95
N ILE A 130 -0.91 -15.25 9.31
CA ILE A 130 0.32 -14.55 8.96
C ILE A 130 0.02 -13.44 7.95
N TYR A 131 -0.80 -13.69 6.93
CA TYR A 131 -1.18 -12.68 5.95
C TYR A 131 -1.82 -11.45 6.60
N TYR A 132 -2.86 -11.64 7.41
CA TYR A 132 -3.54 -10.53 8.08
C TYR A 132 -2.65 -9.83 9.13
N GLY A 133 -1.83 -10.57 9.87
CA GLY A 133 -0.83 -9.98 10.78
C GLY A 133 0.25 -9.17 10.05
N GLY A 134 0.63 -9.62 8.85
CA GLY A 134 1.54 -8.90 7.97
C GLY A 134 0.91 -7.62 7.39
N MET A 135 -0.33 -7.69 6.92
CA MET A 135 -1.08 -6.52 6.45
C MET A 135 -1.24 -5.45 7.54
N HIS A 136 -1.50 -5.87 8.78
CA HIS A 136 -1.47 -4.99 9.95
C HIS A 136 -0.11 -4.28 10.11
N SER A 137 0.98 -5.03 10.03
CA SER A 137 2.33 -4.47 10.14
C SER A 137 2.64 -3.49 9.01
N VAL A 138 2.25 -3.80 7.77
CA VAL A 138 2.40 -2.92 6.61
C VAL A 138 1.64 -1.62 6.83
N ALA A 139 0.40 -1.67 7.30
CA ALA A 139 -0.41 -0.48 7.55
C ALA A 139 0.26 0.47 8.57
N ILE A 140 0.85 -0.07 9.65
CA ILE A 140 1.60 0.73 10.63
C ILE A 140 2.83 1.37 10.00
N ILE A 141 3.64 0.59 9.25
CA ILE A 141 4.85 1.11 8.61
C ILE A 141 4.50 2.20 7.60
N LEU A 142 3.45 2.00 6.82
CA LEU A 142 2.95 2.95 5.82
C LEU A 142 2.44 4.24 6.46
N SER A 143 1.68 4.12 7.55
CA SER A 143 1.25 5.26 8.35
C SER A 143 2.43 6.09 8.84
N MET A 144 3.44 5.44 9.42
CA MET A 144 4.65 6.11 9.90
C MET A 144 5.43 6.77 8.76
N ALA A 145 5.57 6.08 7.62
CA ALA A 145 6.22 6.63 6.43
C ALA A 145 5.50 7.89 5.94
N THR A 146 4.17 7.83 5.83
CA THR A 146 3.30 8.95 5.42
C THR A 146 3.46 10.15 6.36
N ILE A 147 3.37 9.94 7.67
CA ILE A 147 3.51 11.02 8.66
C ILE A 147 4.88 11.69 8.55
N ILE A 148 5.96 10.91 8.47
CA ILE A 148 7.33 11.45 8.35
C ILE A 148 7.50 12.23 7.04
N LEU A 149 7.01 11.69 5.93
CA LEU A 149 7.06 12.36 4.62
C LEU A 149 6.28 13.66 4.64
N CYS A 150 5.12 13.72 5.30
CA CYS A 150 4.33 14.95 5.43
C CYS A 150 5.09 16.08 6.12
N LEU A 151 5.95 15.78 7.11
CA LEU A 151 6.79 16.78 7.76
C LEU A 151 7.78 17.44 6.79
N VAL A 152 8.27 16.68 5.80
CA VAL A 152 9.18 17.18 4.76
C VAL A 152 8.40 17.86 3.63
N ILE A 153 7.31 17.23 3.17
CA ILE A 153 6.43 17.73 2.10
C ILE A 153 5.95 19.15 2.43
N ARG A 154 5.64 19.43 3.70
CA ARG A 154 5.16 20.75 4.17
C ARG A 154 6.10 21.90 3.80
N LYS A 155 7.41 21.62 3.71
CA LYS A 155 8.46 22.59 3.39
C LYS A 155 8.97 22.48 1.94
N SER A 156 8.42 21.55 1.16
CA SER A 156 8.84 21.25 -0.21
C SER A 156 7.97 21.94 -1.27
N VAL A 157 8.40 21.83 -2.54
CA VAL A 157 7.62 22.25 -3.71
C VAL A 157 6.24 21.59 -3.79
N LEU A 158 6.07 20.38 -3.24
CA LEU A 158 4.79 19.66 -3.25
C LEU A 158 3.72 20.35 -2.38
N GLY A 159 4.14 21.19 -1.43
CA GLY A 159 3.31 22.18 -0.74
C GLY A 159 2.52 21.68 0.48
N LYS A 160 2.08 22.65 1.30
CA LYS A 160 1.35 22.42 2.57
C LYS A 160 0.05 21.60 2.44
N PRO A 161 -0.80 21.77 1.40
CA PRO A 161 -2.03 21.00 1.30
C PRO A 161 -1.78 19.49 1.24
N ALA A 162 -0.78 19.04 0.48
CA ALA A 162 -0.41 17.63 0.37
C ALA A 162 0.11 17.08 1.69
N ALA A 163 0.84 17.90 2.46
CA ALA A 163 1.32 17.51 3.78
C ALA A 163 0.18 17.36 4.79
N TYR A 164 -0.74 18.33 4.89
CA TYR A 164 -1.83 18.26 5.87
C TYR A 164 -2.82 17.16 5.56
N PHE A 165 -3.19 16.99 4.29
CA PHE A 165 -4.05 15.87 3.89
C PHE A 165 -3.38 14.53 4.20
N GLY A 166 -2.11 14.38 3.83
CA GLY A 166 -1.35 13.16 4.12
C GLY A 166 -1.16 12.90 5.61
N PHE A 167 -1.04 13.93 6.44
CA PHE A 167 -0.92 13.75 7.88
C PHE A 167 -2.21 13.18 8.48
N VAL A 168 -3.37 13.68 8.04
CA VAL A 168 -4.68 13.12 8.42
C VAL A 168 -4.80 11.68 7.93
N VAL A 169 -4.41 11.41 6.68
CA VAL A 169 -4.40 10.06 6.10
C VAL A 169 -3.52 9.12 6.89
N GLY A 170 -2.30 9.52 7.27
CA GLY A 170 -1.41 8.69 8.08
C GLY A 170 -2.00 8.35 9.45
N ILE A 171 -2.74 9.28 10.08
CA ILE A 171 -3.47 8.99 11.33
C ILE A 171 -4.61 8.01 11.06
N LEU A 172 -5.39 8.21 9.99
CA LEU A 172 -6.47 7.30 9.61
C LEU A 172 -5.93 5.90 9.33
N ASP A 173 -4.81 5.76 8.63
CA ASP A 173 -4.16 4.47 8.36
C ASP A 173 -3.68 3.80 9.64
N LEU A 174 -3.19 4.58 10.62
CA LEU A 174 -2.81 4.03 11.93
C LEU A 174 -4.02 3.46 12.67
N ILE A 175 -5.15 4.17 12.63
CA ILE A 175 -6.41 3.73 13.22
C ILE A 175 -6.95 2.50 12.46
N GLY A 176 -6.93 2.56 11.13
CA GLY A 176 -7.37 1.53 10.20
C GLY A 176 -6.52 0.25 10.25
N ALA A 177 -5.29 0.32 10.77
CA ALA A 177 -4.47 -0.85 11.04
C ALA A 177 -5.09 -1.81 12.07
N TYR A 178 -6.10 -1.38 12.83
CA TYR A 178 -6.80 -2.17 13.83
C TYR A 178 -8.27 -2.44 13.45
N PRO A 179 -8.53 -3.18 12.36
CA PRO A 179 -9.88 -3.37 11.82
C PRO A 179 -10.86 -3.99 12.83
N TRP A 180 -10.37 -4.83 13.74
CA TRP A 180 -11.17 -5.44 14.81
C TRP A 180 -11.68 -4.46 15.86
N MET A 181 -11.08 -3.26 15.98
CA MET A 181 -11.52 -2.22 16.92
C MET A 181 -12.44 -1.20 16.28
N VAL A 182 -12.24 -0.90 14.98
CA VAL A 182 -12.90 0.24 14.31
C VAL A 182 -13.95 -0.15 13.28
N GLY A 183 -14.00 -1.43 12.91
CA GLY A 183 -14.97 -1.98 11.96
C GLY A 183 -14.72 -1.60 10.50
N THR A 184 -15.43 -2.27 9.60
CA THR A 184 -15.22 -2.19 8.15
C THR A 184 -15.42 -0.80 7.56
N ALA A 185 -16.35 -0.01 8.11
CA ALA A 185 -16.62 1.35 7.63
C ALA A 185 -15.41 2.28 7.79
N MET A 186 -14.74 2.23 8.95
CA MET A 186 -13.55 3.05 9.19
C MET A 186 -12.35 2.58 8.38
N VAL A 187 -12.22 1.27 8.15
CA VAL A 187 -11.19 0.73 7.25
C VAL A 187 -11.43 1.23 5.83
N PHE A 188 -12.68 1.21 5.34
CA PHE A 188 -13.03 1.73 4.02
C PHE A 188 -12.67 3.22 3.87
N VAL A 189 -13.01 4.04 4.87
CA VAL A 189 -12.66 5.47 4.87
C VAL A 189 -11.14 5.67 4.83
N SER A 190 -10.39 4.87 5.59
CA SER A 190 -8.92 4.95 5.63
C SER A 190 -8.32 4.60 4.26
N GLN A 191 -8.74 3.48 3.66
CA GLN A 191 -8.26 3.04 2.34
C GLN A 191 -8.62 4.05 1.23
N LEU A 192 -9.82 4.63 1.27
CA LEU A 192 -10.22 5.68 0.34
C LEU A 192 -9.37 6.94 0.50
N ALA A 193 -9.14 7.38 1.74
CA ALA A 193 -8.31 8.54 2.03
C ALA A 193 -6.86 8.33 1.58
N PHE A 194 -6.30 7.15 1.85
CA PHE A 194 -4.98 6.75 1.40
C PHE A 194 -4.83 6.84 -0.13
N ALA A 195 -5.75 6.21 -0.86
CA ALA A 195 -5.75 6.22 -2.32
C ALA A 195 -5.89 7.66 -2.86
N ALA A 196 -6.81 8.44 -2.31
CA ALA A 196 -6.99 9.84 -2.68
C ALA A 196 -5.73 10.68 -2.43
N TRP A 197 -5.02 10.43 -1.33
CA TRP A 197 -3.76 11.11 -1.03
C TRP A 197 -2.65 10.74 -2.00
N PHE A 198 -2.52 9.46 -2.36
CA PHE A 198 -1.56 9.00 -3.37
C PHE A 198 -1.81 9.65 -4.73
N ILE A 199 -3.07 9.68 -5.17
CA ILE A 199 -3.48 10.33 -6.41
C ILE A 199 -3.15 11.83 -6.34
N PHE A 200 -3.53 12.50 -5.25
CA PHE A 200 -3.26 13.92 -5.06
C PHE A 200 -1.76 14.24 -5.07
N LEU A 201 -0.96 13.44 -4.35
CA LEU A 201 0.49 13.61 -4.29
C LEU A 201 1.13 13.37 -5.66
N GLY A 202 0.69 12.36 -6.41
CA GLY A 202 1.15 12.09 -7.76
C GLY A 202 0.83 13.23 -8.72
N LEU A 203 -0.39 13.78 -8.67
CA LEU A 203 -0.76 14.97 -9.45
C LEU A 203 0.12 16.19 -9.09
N ARG A 204 0.48 16.37 -7.82
CA ARG A 204 1.38 17.45 -7.38
C ARG A 204 2.80 17.26 -7.89
N VAL A 205 3.31 16.02 -7.90
CA VAL A 205 4.60 15.68 -8.51
C VAL A 205 4.61 16.01 -10.01
N LEU A 206 3.53 15.67 -10.72
CA LEU A 206 3.39 15.97 -12.15
C LEU A 206 3.25 17.47 -12.44
N GLY A 207 2.44 18.18 -11.67
CA GLY A 207 2.16 19.61 -11.88
C GLY A 207 3.27 20.56 -11.44
N ARG A 208 4.25 20.09 -10.65
CA ARG A 208 5.39 20.91 -10.15
C ARG A 208 6.75 20.37 -10.54
N MET A 209 6.78 19.66 -11.68
CA MET A 209 7.96 18.93 -12.13
C MET A 209 9.13 19.85 -12.46
N GLU A 210 8.86 21.04 -13.02
CA GLU A 210 9.89 22.02 -13.35
C GLU A 210 10.56 22.58 -12.08
N GLU A 211 9.77 22.95 -11.07
CA GLU A 211 10.26 23.40 -9.75
C GLU A 211 11.01 22.30 -8.99
N ALA A 212 10.66 21.03 -9.22
CA ALA A 212 11.26 19.89 -8.53
C ALA A 212 12.63 19.50 -9.07
N VAL A 213 12.90 19.77 -10.36
CA VAL A 213 14.16 19.43 -11.03
C VAL A 213 15.25 20.47 -10.74
N GLY A 214 14.88 21.75 -10.66
CA GLY A 214 15.74 22.86 -10.21
C GLY A 214 16.33 22.64 -8.82
#